data_AF-A0A2T6NJS6-F1
#
_entry.id   AF-A0A2T6NJS6-F1
#
_cell.length_a   1.000
_cell.length_b   1.000
_cell.length_c   1.000
_cell.angle_alpha   90.00
_cell.angle_beta   90.00
_cell.angle_gamma   90.00
#
_symmetry.space_group_name_H-M   'P 1'
#
loop_
_entity.id
_entity.type
_entity.pdbx_description
1 polymer ?
#
loop_
_entity_poly.entity_id
_entity_poly.type
_entity_poly.pdbx_seq_one_letter_code
_entity_poly.pdbx_strand_id
1 'polypeptide(L)'
;MDENRQQTMTSASLPAHARLPINHCNLPPVILGSLTFQHHPTQLHLDGVEQLHAALFESLDPVTEADTRAEHFMDYMRSGFLLDNLDEAGFDEHKRGIKRGKADYLRILRGWLFNADGKEAAVLKSWVESRFGLLPLNHRGPLGVGAEDNYHAYLSARAKGLYNTNALESQLDLLYSYCQYEVTRQYRGEHHVTLYRGVNRIDEHEILHQPAKDVYILTLNNINSFSSNRERADEFGDYILEVKVPLTKLLYFPGLLPNALKGEEEYLVIGGVYEVKVSLL
;
A
#
# COMPACT_ATOMS: atom_id res chain seq x y z
N MET A 1 32.12 -18.71 11.60
CA MET A 1 32.10 -17.83 10.41
C MET A 1 30.69 -17.76 9.78
N ASP A 2 29.83 -18.76 10.02
CA ASP A 2 28.44 -18.77 9.55
C ASP A 2 27.45 -17.94 10.38
N GLU A 3 27.62 -17.80 11.71
CA GLU A 3 26.70 -17.01 12.54
C GLU A 3 26.68 -15.52 12.18
N ASN A 4 27.85 -14.92 11.86
CA ASN A 4 27.92 -13.53 11.39
C ASN A 4 27.26 -13.35 10.02
N ARG A 5 27.33 -14.37 9.15
CA ARG A 5 26.68 -14.35 7.83
C ARG A 5 25.16 -14.47 7.98
N GLN A 6 24.69 -15.35 8.85
CA GLN A 6 23.26 -15.51 9.20
C GLN A 6 22.69 -14.27 9.89
N GLN A 7 23.43 -13.62 10.80
CA GLN A 7 23.02 -12.35 11.40
C GLN A 7 22.95 -11.20 10.39
N THR A 8 23.90 -11.09 9.46
CA THR A 8 23.81 -10.10 8.38
C THR A 8 22.67 -10.37 7.40
N MET A 9 22.25 -11.63 7.24
CA MET A 9 21.14 -12.01 6.38
C MET A 9 19.78 -11.69 6.98
N THR A 10 19.58 -11.88 8.30
CA THR A 10 18.31 -11.58 9.00
C THR A 10 18.11 -10.10 9.32
N SER A 11 19.11 -9.25 9.04
CA SER A 11 19.13 -7.83 9.39
C SER A 11 19.17 -6.89 8.19
N ALA A 12 18.80 -7.34 6.98
CA ALA A 12 18.80 -6.48 5.80
C ALA A 12 17.93 -5.23 6.07
N SER A 13 18.60 -4.09 6.22
CA SER A 13 17.95 -2.82 6.50
C SER A 13 17.38 -2.21 5.23
N LEU A 14 16.35 -1.39 5.35
CA LEU A 14 15.87 -0.58 4.23
C LEU A 14 17.00 0.34 3.71
N PRO A 15 17.36 0.30 2.41
CA PRO A 15 18.42 1.13 1.85
C PRO A 15 18.17 2.63 2.08
N ALA A 16 19.24 3.41 2.18
CA ALA A 16 19.15 4.84 2.45
C ALA A 16 18.41 5.62 1.35
N HIS A 17 18.56 5.22 0.08
CA HIS A 17 17.84 5.82 -1.05
C HIS A 17 16.35 5.43 -1.13
N ALA A 18 15.92 4.45 -0.34
CA ALA A 18 14.54 3.95 -0.34
C ALA A 18 13.71 4.53 0.83
N ARG A 19 14.25 5.49 1.59
CA ARG A 19 13.59 6.01 2.80
C ARG A 19 13.77 7.49 3.07
N LEU A 20 12.73 8.08 3.67
CA LEU A 20 12.78 9.40 4.29
C LEU A 20 13.30 9.30 5.74
N PRO A 21 13.86 10.40 6.29
CA PRO A 21 14.26 10.47 7.69
C PRO A 21 13.08 10.64 8.66
N ILE A 22 11.89 10.95 8.14
CA ILE A 22 10.64 11.19 8.89
C ILE A 22 9.47 10.53 8.18
N ASN A 23 8.46 10.12 8.96
CA ASN A 23 7.18 9.61 8.50
C ASN A 23 6.10 9.87 9.57
N HIS A 24 4.84 9.58 9.23
CA HIS A 24 3.67 9.77 10.09
C HIS A 24 3.10 8.44 10.62
N CYS A 25 3.99 7.61 11.15
CA CYS A 25 3.65 6.30 11.70
C CYS A 25 4.50 6.02 12.95
N ASN A 26 3.97 5.16 13.84
CA ASN A 26 4.58 4.80 15.13
C ASN A 26 5.97 4.16 15.05
N LEU A 27 6.42 3.72 13.88
CA LEU A 27 7.76 3.18 13.65
C LEU A 27 8.52 3.96 12.58
N PRO A 28 9.85 4.10 12.70
CA PRO A 28 10.64 4.77 11.69
C PRO A 28 10.77 3.92 10.42
N PRO A 29 11.00 4.55 9.24
CA PRO A 29 10.98 3.86 7.94
C PRO A 29 12.02 2.74 7.83
N VAL A 30 13.19 2.96 8.46
CA VAL A 30 14.29 1.98 8.48
C VAL A 30 13.92 0.69 9.20
N ILE A 31 12.99 0.74 10.17
CA ILE A 31 12.51 -0.43 10.90
C ILE A 31 11.37 -1.06 10.12
N LEU A 32 10.27 -0.33 9.86
CA LEU A 32 9.08 -0.92 9.22
C LEU A 32 9.34 -1.44 7.79
N GLY A 33 10.33 -0.86 7.10
CA GLY A 33 10.73 -1.29 5.76
C GLY A 33 11.83 -2.34 5.74
N SER A 34 12.29 -2.83 6.89
CA SER A 34 13.37 -3.83 6.97
C SER A 34 12.89 -5.27 6.80
N LEU A 35 13.84 -6.16 6.51
CA LEU A 35 13.61 -7.60 6.52
C LEU A 35 13.25 -8.12 7.92
N THR A 36 13.87 -7.57 8.98
CA THR A 36 13.54 -7.94 10.36
C THR A 36 12.07 -7.66 10.67
N PHE A 37 11.51 -6.54 10.20
CA PHE A 37 10.08 -6.26 10.33
C PHE A 37 9.23 -7.21 9.49
N GLN A 38 9.67 -7.60 8.29
CA GLN A 38 8.96 -8.63 7.54
C GLN A 38 8.85 -9.92 8.35
N HIS A 39 9.91 -10.38 9.03
CA HIS A 39 9.85 -11.61 9.82
C HIS A 39 9.10 -11.45 11.16
N HIS A 40 9.23 -10.29 11.79
CA HIS A 40 8.70 -10.01 13.12
C HIS A 40 7.88 -8.71 13.12
N PRO A 41 6.72 -8.70 12.45
CA PRO A 41 5.93 -7.50 12.34
C PRO A 41 5.29 -7.15 13.69
N THR A 42 5.10 -5.86 13.91
CA THR A 42 4.26 -5.32 14.98
C THR A 42 3.19 -4.43 14.36
N GLN A 43 2.24 -4.00 15.19
CA GLN A 43 1.17 -3.10 14.76
C GLN A 43 1.75 -1.76 14.27
N LEU A 44 1.22 -1.31 13.14
CA LEU A 44 1.53 -0.02 12.55
C LEU A 44 0.31 0.89 12.74
N HIS A 45 0.54 2.05 13.34
CA HIS A 45 -0.48 3.06 13.58
C HIS A 45 -0.06 4.35 12.92
N LEU A 46 -0.97 4.97 12.18
CA LEU A 46 -0.78 6.29 11.61
C LEU A 46 -1.08 7.35 12.68
N ASP A 47 -0.33 8.45 12.64
CA ASP A 47 -0.43 9.51 13.65
C ASP A 47 -1.85 10.08 13.74
N GLY A 48 -2.50 9.91 14.91
CA GLY A 48 -3.76 10.57 15.25
C GLY A 48 -5.04 10.00 14.60
N VAL A 49 -4.94 9.02 13.70
CA VAL A 49 -6.10 8.52 12.93
C VAL A 49 -7.09 7.77 13.81
N GLU A 50 -6.60 6.85 14.66
CA GLU A 50 -7.45 6.08 15.56
C GLU A 50 -8.14 6.97 16.59
N GLN A 51 -7.43 7.98 17.10
CA GLN A 51 -7.99 8.92 18.08
C GLN A 51 -9.04 9.82 17.44
N LEU A 52 -8.79 10.30 16.21
CA LEU A 52 -9.73 11.14 15.46
C LEU A 52 -11.02 10.39 15.11
N HIS A 53 -10.91 9.10 14.82
CA HIS A 53 -12.03 8.26 14.37
C HIS A 53 -12.46 7.21 15.41
N ALA A 54 -12.16 7.41 16.69
CA ALA A 54 -12.45 6.44 17.76
C ALA A 54 -13.94 6.03 17.78
N ALA A 55 -14.84 7.01 17.66
CA ALA A 55 -16.29 6.77 17.64
C ALA A 55 -16.74 5.86 16.49
N LEU A 56 -16.05 5.91 15.34
CA LEU A 56 -16.31 4.96 14.24
C LEU A 56 -15.97 3.55 14.69
N PHE A 57 -14.74 3.31 15.13
CA PHE A 57 -14.29 1.96 15.48
C PHE A 57 -15.08 1.37 16.64
N GLU A 58 -15.40 2.17 17.67
CA GLU A 58 -16.28 1.78 18.78
C GLU A 58 -17.68 1.38 18.28
N SER A 59 -18.22 2.09 17.28
CA SER A 59 -19.52 1.74 16.69
C SER A 59 -19.50 0.45 15.84
N LEU A 60 -18.33 0.10 15.29
CA LEU A 60 -18.13 -1.12 14.52
C LEU A 60 -17.91 -2.34 15.42
N ASP A 61 -17.49 -2.16 16.67
CA ASP A 61 -17.16 -3.26 17.57
C ASP A 61 -18.26 -4.30 17.77
N PRO A 62 -19.54 -3.91 18.01
CA PRO A 62 -20.63 -4.86 18.20
C PRO A 62 -21.13 -5.50 16.89
N VAL A 63 -20.69 -5.04 15.71
CA VAL A 63 -21.16 -5.53 14.41
C VAL A 63 -20.39 -6.79 14.01
N THR A 64 -21.08 -7.93 13.90
CA THR A 64 -20.45 -9.24 13.65
C THR A 64 -20.11 -9.48 12.19
N GLU A 65 -20.99 -9.09 11.27
CA GLU A 65 -20.83 -9.34 9.84
C GLU A 65 -19.86 -8.34 9.21
N ALA A 66 -18.86 -8.84 8.48
CA ALA A 66 -17.83 -8.00 7.84
C ALA A 66 -18.43 -7.07 6.78
N ASP A 67 -19.37 -7.58 5.97
CA ASP A 67 -20.02 -6.78 4.93
C ASP A 67 -20.79 -5.60 5.54
N THR A 68 -21.50 -5.82 6.64
CA THR A 68 -22.21 -4.75 7.37
C THR A 68 -21.25 -3.73 7.97
N ARG A 69 -20.09 -4.16 8.51
CA ARG A 69 -19.06 -3.23 8.97
C ARG A 69 -18.51 -2.38 7.83
N ALA A 70 -18.31 -2.98 6.66
CA ALA A 70 -17.83 -2.26 5.49
C ALA A 70 -18.87 -1.25 4.96
N GLU A 71 -20.16 -1.60 5.00
CA GLU A 71 -21.24 -0.65 4.70
C GLU A 71 -21.22 0.54 5.66
N HIS A 72 -21.17 0.29 6.97
CA HIS A 72 -21.07 1.36 7.99
C HIS A 72 -19.82 2.22 7.82
N PHE A 73 -18.68 1.61 7.51
CA PHE A 73 -17.44 2.33 7.20
C PHE A 73 -17.61 3.23 5.96
N MET A 74 -18.20 2.72 4.88
CA MET A 74 -18.43 3.50 3.66
C MET A 74 -19.43 4.65 3.87
N ASP A 75 -20.44 4.46 4.73
CA ASP A 75 -21.37 5.52 5.12
C ASP A 75 -20.67 6.60 5.94
N TYR A 76 -19.81 6.20 6.88
CA TYR A 76 -18.98 7.12 7.63
C TYR A 76 -18.03 7.91 6.73
N MET A 77 -17.37 7.26 5.75
CA MET A 77 -16.53 7.94 4.77
C MET A 77 -17.32 8.98 3.96
N ARG A 78 -18.54 8.63 3.51
CA ARG A 78 -19.42 9.53 2.76
C ARG A 78 -19.84 10.74 3.58
N SER A 79 -20.20 10.54 4.85
CA SER A 79 -20.61 11.62 5.75
C SER A 79 -19.43 12.47 6.21
N GLY A 80 -18.38 11.85 6.74
CA GLY A 80 -17.22 12.53 7.34
C GLY A 80 -16.38 13.32 6.34
N PHE A 81 -16.38 12.93 5.07
CA PHE A 81 -15.72 13.66 3.98
C PHE A 81 -16.70 14.30 3.00
N LEU A 82 -18.01 14.34 3.29
CA LEU A 82 -19.02 14.96 2.44
C LEU A 82 -18.98 14.47 0.96
N LEU A 83 -18.74 13.18 0.73
CA LEU A 83 -18.54 12.63 -0.61
C LEU A 83 -19.82 12.69 -1.48
N ASP A 84 -20.99 12.72 -0.84
CA ASP A 84 -22.30 12.87 -1.50
C ASP A 84 -22.83 14.32 -1.49
N ASN A 85 -22.22 15.23 -0.71
CA ASN A 85 -22.60 16.64 -0.56
C ASN A 85 -21.39 17.53 -0.87
N LEU A 86 -20.86 17.38 -2.09
CA LEU A 86 -19.59 17.99 -2.47
C LEU A 86 -19.62 19.53 -2.45
N ASP A 87 -20.79 20.13 -2.68
CA ASP A 87 -21.02 21.57 -2.59
C ASP A 87 -20.76 22.10 -1.17
N GLU A 88 -21.17 21.37 -0.13
CA GLU A 88 -20.82 21.68 1.26
C GLU A 88 -19.31 21.53 1.52
N ALA A 89 -18.62 20.65 0.79
CA ALA A 89 -17.16 20.54 0.79
C ALA A 89 -16.45 21.62 -0.08
N GLY A 90 -17.19 22.62 -0.57
CA GLY A 90 -16.67 23.72 -1.37
C GLY A 90 -16.50 23.41 -2.86
N PHE A 91 -17.08 22.33 -3.36
CA PHE A 91 -17.13 22.03 -4.79
C PHE A 91 -18.16 22.91 -5.50
N ASP A 92 -17.73 23.63 -6.52
CA ASP A 92 -18.62 24.43 -7.36
C ASP A 92 -18.72 23.79 -8.76
N GLU A 93 -19.90 23.29 -9.10
CA GLU A 93 -20.16 22.68 -10.41
C GLU A 93 -20.16 23.68 -11.58
N HIS A 94 -20.34 24.96 -11.31
CA HIS A 94 -20.36 26.02 -12.32
C HIS A 94 -18.97 26.63 -12.54
N LYS A 95 -18.01 26.38 -11.63
CA LYS A 95 -16.63 26.83 -11.78
C LYS A 95 -15.97 26.24 -13.03
N ARG A 96 -15.39 27.12 -13.86
CA ARG A 96 -14.63 26.72 -15.05
C ARG A 96 -13.33 26.02 -14.63
N GLY A 97 -12.99 24.92 -15.31
CA GLY A 97 -11.74 24.17 -15.08
C GLY A 97 -11.96 22.67 -14.90
N ILE A 98 -10.93 21.98 -14.39
CA ILE A 98 -10.96 20.53 -14.16
C ILE A 98 -11.80 20.22 -12.93
N LYS A 99 -12.90 19.49 -13.11
CA LYS A 99 -13.79 19.03 -12.04
C LYS A 99 -13.23 17.76 -11.39
N ARG A 100 -12.99 17.79 -10.08
CA ARG A 100 -12.36 16.71 -9.31
C ARG A 100 -13.20 16.23 -8.12
N GLY A 101 -14.50 16.55 -8.09
CA GLY A 101 -15.40 16.14 -6.99
C GLY A 101 -15.46 14.61 -6.75
N LYS A 102 -15.15 13.79 -7.76
CA LYS A 102 -15.10 12.31 -7.66
C LYS A 102 -13.68 11.74 -7.53
N ALA A 103 -12.70 12.56 -7.15
CA ALA A 103 -11.33 12.13 -6.90
C ALA A 103 -11.17 11.72 -5.43
N ASP A 104 -11.95 10.73 -5.01
CA ASP A 104 -11.99 10.14 -3.67
C ASP A 104 -11.10 8.89 -3.57
N TYR A 105 -11.03 8.29 -2.37
CA TYR A 105 -10.26 7.06 -2.13
C TYR A 105 -10.67 5.89 -3.04
N LEU A 106 -11.96 5.72 -3.36
CA LEU A 106 -12.43 4.66 -4.27
C LEU A 106 -11.91 4.88 -5.68
N ARG A 107 -11.86 6.13 -6.15
CA ARG A 107 -11.24 6.48 -7.43
C ARG A 107 -9.74 6.16 -7.44
N ILE A 108 -9.04 6.39 -6.32
CA ILE A 108 -7.62 6.04 -6.22
C ILE A 108 -7.41 4.53 -6.28
N LEU A 109 -8.18 3.74 -5.52
CA LEU A 109 -8.09 2.29 -5.55
C LEU A 109 -8.37 1.72 -6.95
N ARG A 110 -9.45 2.16 -7.61
CA ARG A 110 -9.76 1.74 -9.00
C ARG A 110 -8.68 2.16 -9.98
N GLY A 111 -8.13 3.37 -9.81
CA GLY A 111 -7.07 3.87 -10.67
C GLY A 111 -5.76 3.08 -10.52
N TRP A 112 -5.45 2.60 -9.32
CA TRP A 112 -4.31 1.70 -9.09
C TRP A 112 -4.47 0.39 -9.85
N LEU A 113 -5.61 -0.28 -9.68
CA LEU A 113 -5.92 -1.57 -10.31
C LEU A 113 -5.90 -1.47 -11.84
N PHE A 114 -6.33 -0.34 -12.38
CA PHE A 114 -6.28 -0.10 -13.82
C PHE A 114 -4.85 0.17 -14.34
N ASN A 115 -4.07 0.97 -13.62
CA ASN A 115 -2.72 1.35 -14.03
C ASN A 115 -1.87 1.79 -12.84
N ALA A 116 -0.97 0.91 -12.38
CA ALA A 116 -0.01 1.17 -11.29
C ALA A 116 1.05 2.26 -11.61
N ASP A 117 1.03 2.79 -12.83
CA ASP A 117 1.83 3.92 -13.31
C ASP A 117 0.98 5.12 -13.77
N GLY A 118 -0.32 5.10 -13.44
CA GLY A 118 -1.26 6.19 -13.62
C GLY A 118 -1.11 7.30 -12.55
N LYS A 119 -1.81 8.42 -12.74
CA LYS A 119 -1.81 9.53 -11.77
C LYS A 119 -2.38 9.10 -10.41
N GLU A 120 -3.40 8.25 -10.39
CA GLU A 120 -3.97 7.70 -9.16
C GLU A 120 -2.93 6.85 -8.40
N ALA A 121 -2.10 6.10 -9.11
CA ALA A 121 -0.98 5.39 -8.50
C ALA A 121 0.13 6.32 -7.99
N ALA A 122 0.39 7.45 -8.66
CA ALA A 122 1.32 8.47 -8.16
C ALA A 122 0.84 9.06 -6.82
N VAL A 123 -0.48 9.28 -6.67
CA VAL A 123 -1.08 9.69 -5.38
C VAL A 123 -0.81 8.65 -4.32
N LEU A 124 -1.13 7.38 -4.59
CA LEU A 124 -0.97 6.31 -3.61
C LEU A 124 0.49 6.10 -3.20
N LYS A 125 1.43 6.10 -4.17
CA LYS A 125 2.88 6.08 -3.92
C LYS A 125 3.30 7.26 -3.04
N SER A 126 2.80 8.46 -3.29
CA SER A 126 3.11 9.64 -2.46
C SER A 126 2.49 9.59 -1.07
N TRP A 127 1.33 8.95 -0.95
CA TRP A 127 0.68 8.74 0.34
C TRP A 127 1.53 7.79 1.19
N VAL A 128 1.97 6.66 0.63
CA VAL A 128 2.86 5.72 1.33
C VAL A 128 4.18 6.38 1.72
N GLU A 129 4.77 7.17 0.82
CA GLU A 129 5.99 7.94 1.09
C GLU A 129 5.81 8.84 2.32
N SER A 130 4.71 9.58 2.42
CA SER A 130 4.44 10.47 3.56
C SER A 130 4.18 9.70 4.87
N ARG A 131 3.40 8.62 4.83
CA ARG A 131 2.91 7.94 6.05
C ARG A 131 3.91 6.95 6.61
N PHE A 132 4.57 6.21 5.73
CA PHE A 132 5.51 5.15 6.11
C PHE A 132 6.97 5.53 5.83
N GLY A 133 7.22 6.67 5.18
CA GLY A 133 8.56 7.14 4.85
C GLY A 133 9.28 6.27 3.81
N LEU A 134 8.53 5.44 3.07
CA LEU A 134 9.07 4.55 2.04
C LEU A 134 9.02 5.25 0.68
N LEU A 135 10.18 5.53 0.09
CA LEU A 135 10.26 6.23 -1.19
C LEU A 135 9.80 5.30 -2.34
N PRO A 136 9.06 5.82 -3.33
CA PRO A 136 8.76 5.05 -4.53
C PRO A 136 10.04 4.85 -5.34
N LEU A 137 10.28 3.61 -5.76
CA LEU A 137 11.44 3.23 -6.56
C LEU A 137 11.12 3.24 -8.06
N ASN A 138 9.84 3.14 -8.42
CA ASN A 138 9.39 3.10 -9.81
C ASN A 138 8.05 3.81 -10.03
N HIS A 139 7.98 4.63 -11.08
CA HIS A 139 6.75 5.14 -11.67
C HIS A 139 6.98 5.46 -13.15
N ARG A 140 6.48 4.60 -14.05
CA ARG A 140 6.80 4.62 -15.51
C ARG A 140 8.30 4.46 -15.80
N GLY A 141 9.00 3.78 -14.89
CA GLY A 141 10.46 3.67 -14.91
C GLY A 141 11.08 3.96 -13.54
N PRO A 142 12.38 3.67 -13.36
CA PRO A 142 13.08 3.90 -12.10
C PRO A 142 13.05 5.37 -11.68
N LEU A 143 13.00 5.65 -10.38
CA LEU A 143 12.97 7.01 -9.80
C LEU A 143 14.26 7.38 -9.02
N GLY A 144 15.30 6.55 -9.12
CA GLY A 144 16.58 6.73 -8.42
C GLY A 144 17.56 7.66 -9.13
N VAL A 145 18.83 7.57 -8.74
CA VAL A 145 19.94 8.36 -9.30
C VAL A 145 20.02 8.19 -10.82
N GLY A 146 20.07 9.31 -11.57
CA GLY A 146 20.12 9.31 -13.03
C GLY A 146 18.78 9.13 -13.74
N ALA A 147 17.66 9.24 -13.01
CA ALA A 147 16.30 9.16 -13.57
C ALA A 147 15.47 10.42 -13.29
N GLU A 148 16.08 11.60 -13.44
CA GLU A 148 15.49 12.91 -13.13
C GLU A 148 14.19 13.15 -13.91
N ASP A 149 14.14 12.75 -15.18
CA ASP A 149 12.95 12.90 -16.03
C ASP A 149 11.76 12.07 -15.50
N ASN A 150 12.02 10.82 -15.08
CA ASN A 150 11.00 9.96 -14.48
C ASN A 150 10.52 10.54 -13.15
N TYR A 151 11.45 11.06 -12.33
CA TYR A 151 11.12 11.72 -11.07
C TYR A 151 10.24 12.95 -11.29
N HIS A 152 10.57 13.81 -12.25
CA HIS A 152 9.72 14.95 -12.61
C HIS A 152 8.35 14.54 -13.15
N ALA A 153 8.28 13.48 -13.96
CA ALA A 153 7.02 12.92 -14.44
C ALA A 153 6.16 12.39 -13.28
N TYR A 154 6.76 11.69 -12.33
CA TYR A 154 6.11 11.22 -11.10
C TYR A 154 5.56 12.40 -10.28
N LEU A 155 6.38 13.43 -10.02
CA LEU A 155 5.93 14.63 -9.30
C LEU A 155 4.78 15.35 -10.02
N SER A 156 4.83 15.42 -11.35
CA SER A 156 3.74 15.99 -12.16
C SER A 156 2.45 15.17 -12.04
N ALA A 157 2.55 13.83 -12.09
CA ALA A 157 1.42 12.93 -11.95
C ALA A 157 0.80 13.02 -10.54
N ARG A 158 1.64 13.04 -9.49
CA ARG A 158 1.25 13.25 -8.09
C ARG A 158 0.51 14.58 -7.93
N ALA A 159 1.09 15.69 -8.42
CA ALA A 159 0.49 17.01 -8.31
C ALA A 159 -0.89 17.07 -9.00
N LYS A 160 -0.99 16.52 -10.22
CA LYS A 160 -2.28 16.42 -10.94
C LYS A 160 -3.30 15.52 -10.24
N GLY A 161 -2.83 14.51 -9.54
CA GLY A 161 -3.66 13.58 -8.76
C GLY A 161 -4.25 14.23 -7.51
N LEU A 162 -3.42 14.95 -6.73
CA LEU A 162 -3.82 15.58 -5.47
C LEU A 162 -4.51 16.94 -5.65
N TYR A 163 -4.24 17.64 -6.74
CA TYR A 163 -4.78 18.98 -6.97
C TYR A 163 -6.31 18.99 -6.92
N ASN A 164 -6.85 19.92 -6.13
CA ASN A 164 -8.29 20.17 -5.96
C ASN A 164 -9.06 18.92 -5.51
N THR A 165 -8.47 18.14 -4.60
CA THR A 165 -9.12 16.98 -3.96
C THR A 165 -9.61 17.35 -2.57
N ASN A 166 -10.63 16.65 -2.10
CA ASN A 166 -11.26 16.88 -0.81
C ASN A 166 -10.63 15.96 0.25
N ALA A 167 -9.61 16.45 0.97
CA ALA A 167 -8.94 15.72 2.06
C ALA A 167 -8.53 14.27 1.70
N LEU A 168 -8.15 14.03 0.44
CA LEU A 168 -7.97 12.69 -0.13
C LEU A 168 -6.95 11.85 0.64
N GLU A 169 -5.91 12.48 1.13
CA GLU A 169 -4.91 11.79 1.93
C GLU A 169 -5.47 11.27 3.27
N SER A 170 -6.29 12.07 3.96
CA SER A 170 -6.98 11.64 5.18
C SER A 170 -8.01 10.53 4.92
N GLN A 171 -8.62 10.52 3.73
CA GLN A 171 -9.46 9.39 3.30
C GLN A 171 -8.65 8.09 3.19
N LEU A 172 -7.41 8.16 2.66
CA LEU A 172 -6.51 7.01 2.56
C LEU A 172 -5.96 6.59 3.94
N ASP A 173 -5.70 7.56 4.82
CA ASP A 173 -5.30 7.28 6.21
C ASP A 173 -6.39 6.45 6.93
N LEU A 174 -7.66 6.86 6.83
CA LEU A 174 -8.78 6.15 7.44
C LEU A 174 -9.06 4.79 6.76
N LEU A 175 -8.90 4.68 5.44
CA LEU A 175 -8.96 3.40 4.74
C LEU A 175 -7.92 2.41 5.28
N TYR A 176 -6.66 2.85 5.46
CA TYR A 176 -5.61 2.00 6.02
C TYR A 176 -5.94 1.55 7.43
N SER A 177 -6.36 2.46 8.32
CA SER A 177 -6.74 2.11 9.69
C SER A 177 -7.95 1.15 9.74
N TYR A 178 -8.93 1.31 8.85
CA TYR A 178 -10.03 0.36 8.72
C TYR A 178 -9.57 -1.01 8.21
N CYS A 179 -8.65 -1.05 7.23
CA CYS A 179 -8.01 -2.30 6.82
C CYS A 179 -7.33 -3.00 8.00
N GLN A 180 -6.59 -2.26 8.84
CA GLN A 180 -5.95 -2.83 10.04
C GLN A 180 -6.97 -3.34 11.05
N TYR A 181 -8.04 -2.58 11.29
CA TYR A 181 -9.15 -3.01 12.13
C TYR A 181 -9.76 -4.35 11.65
N GLU A 182 -10.05 -4.48 10.36
CA GLU A 182 -10.58 -5.72 9.79
C GLU A 182 -9.57 -6.87 9.82
N VAL A 183 -8.30 -6.59 9.53
CA VAL A 183 -7.22 -7.59 9.61
C VAL A 183 -7.19 -8.25 10.99
N THR A 184 -7.25 -7.47 12.07
CA THR A 184 -7.22 -8.03 13.44
C THR A 184 -8.41 -8.94 13.75
N ARG A 185 -9.54 -8.72 13.06
CA ARG A 185 -10.77 -9.49 13.23
C ARG A 185 -10.82 -10.74 12.36
N GLN A 186 -10.36 -10.65 11.12
CA GLN A 186 -10.44 -11.72 10.13
C GLN A 186 -9.25 -12.69 10.18
N TYR A 187 -8.07 -12.22 10.60
CA TYR A 187 -6.82 -13.00 10.64
C TYR A 187 -6.34 -13.24 12.09
N ARG A 188 -7.24 -13.73 12.96
CA ARG A 188 -6.94 -13.91 14.39
C ARG A 188 -5.80 -14.90 14.61
N GLY A 189 -4.75 -14.43 15.30
CA GLY A 189 -3.58 -15.24 15.64
C GLY A 189 -2.57 -15.39 14.49
N GLU A 190 -2.87 -14.82 13.32
CA GLU A 190 -1.95 -14.76 12.19
C GLU A 190 -1.22 -13.40 12.18
N HIS A 191 0.02 -13.41 11.70
CA HIS A 191 0.82 -12.20 11.51
C HIS A 191 1.16 -11.94 10.05
N HIS A 192 0.97 -12.95 9.20
CA HIS A 192 1.35 -12.93 7.79
C HIS A 192 0.29 -13.58 6.92
N VAL A 193 0.31 -13.21 5.65
CA VAL A 193 -0.40 -13.91 4.58
C VAL A 193 0.61 -14.28 3.48
N THR A 194 0.50 -15.48 2.92
CA THR A 194 1.27 -15.84 1.72
C THR A 194 0.59 -15.24 0.50
N LEU A 195 1.33 -14.46 -0.28
CA LEU A 195 0.85 -13.86 -1.51
C LEU A 195 1.84 -14.06 -2.66
N TYR A 196 1.35 -13.90 -3.88
CA TYR A 196 2.06 -14.15 -5.12
C TYR A 196 2.06 -12.92 -6.02
N ARG A 197 3.15 -12.70 -6.75
CA ARG A 197 3.26 -11.64 -7.76
C ARG A 197 4.06 -12.14 -8.96
N GLY A 198 3.49 -12.02 -10.15
CA GLY A 198 4.21 -12.23 -11.40
C GLY A 198 5.14 -11.06 -11.69
N VAL A 199 6.34 -11.37 -12.20
CA VAL A 199 7.33 -10.38 -12.67
C VAL A 199 8.01 -10.89 -13.94
N ASN A 200 8.33 -9.98 -14.86
CA ASN A 200 9.02 -10.35 -16.11
C ASN A 200 10.48 -10.73 -15.83
N ARG A 201 11.17 -9.95 -14.99
CA ARG A 201 12.56 -10.21 -14.65
C ARG A 201 12.84 -9.87 -13.20
N ILE A 202 13.60 -10.73 -12.52
CA ILE A 202 14.00 -10.50 -11.13
C ILE A 202 14.92 -9.30 -10.97
N ASP A 203 15.76 -9.02 -11.98
CA ASP A 203 16.71 -7.90 -11.95
C ASP A 203 16.09 -6.53 -12.27
N GLU A 204 14.78 -6.46 -12.52
CA GLU A 204 14.01 -5.21 -12.45
C GLU A 204 13.86 -4.71 -11.00
N HIS A 205 14.07 -5.60 -10.03
CA HIS A 205 14.11 -5.28 -8.61
C HIS A 205 15.54 -5.09 -8.11
N GLU A 206 15.72 -4.25 -7.11
CA GLU A 206 16.99 -4.14 -6.40
C GLU A 206 17.19 -5.40 -5.54
N ILE A 207 18.13 -6.25 -5.94
CA ILE A 207 18.53 -7.45 -5.19
C ILE A 207 19.57 -7.03 -4.15
N LEU A 208 19.21 -7.09 -2.86
CA LEU A 208 20.14 -6.82 -1.76
C LEU A 208 21.01 -8.04 -1.45
N HIS A 209 20.42 -9.23 -1.50
CA HIS A 209 21.10 -10.48 -1.23
C HIS A 209 20.35 -11.68 -1.84
N GLN A 210 21.05 -12.80 -2.02
CA GLN A 210 20.48 -14.06 -2.48
C GLN A 210 20.94 -15.19 -1.53
N PRO A 211 20.17 -15.47 -0.45
CA PRO A 211 20.53 -16.50 0.53
C PRO A 211 20.63 -17.91 -0.04
N ALA A 212 19.82 -18.23 -1.04
CA ALA A 212 19.76 -19.53 -1.70
C ALA A 212 19.40 -19.39 -3.17
N LYS A 213 19.52 -20.48 -3.95
CA LYS A 213 19.29 -20.47 -5.40
C LYS A 213 17.98 -19.78 -5.81
N ASP A 214 16.90 -20.09 -5.09
CA ASP A 214 15.54 -19.65 -5.41
C ASP A 214 14.97 -18.70 -4.33
N VAL A 215 15.84 -18.11 -3.49
CA VAL A 215 15.45 -17.18 -2.42
C VAL A 215 16.22 -15.89 -2.58
N TYR A 216 15.50 -14.77 -2.62
CA TYR A 216 16.06 -13.44 -2.84
C TYR A 216 15.57 -12.48 -1.75
N ILE A 217 16.43 -11.55 -1.36
CA ILE A 217 16.06 -10.40 -0.55
C ILE A 217 16.03 -9.20 -1.50
N LEU A 218 14.82 -8.69 -1.75
CA LEU A 218 14.55 -7.63 -2.72
C LEU A 218 14.07 -6.36 -2.02
N THR A 219 14.39 -5.19 -2.57
CA THR A 219 13.64 -3.96 -2.28
C THR A 219 12.47 -3.83 -3.25
N LEU A 220 11.25 -3.97 -2.74
CA LEU A 220 10.03 -3.74 -3.53
C LEU A 220 9.72 -2.24 -3.62
N ASN A 221 8.95 -1.84 -4.64
CA ASN A 221 8.42 -0.48 -4.72
C ASN A 221 7.58 -0.19 -3.47
N ASN A 222 7.37 1.08 -3.10
CA ASN A 222 6.73 1.39 -1.84
C ASN A 222 5.27 0.91 -1.72
N ILE A 223 4.60 0.60 -2.83
CA ILE A 223 3.34 -0.13 -2.87
C ILE A 223 3.26 -1.04 -4.09
N ASN A 224 2.63 -2.21 -3.93
CA ASN A 224 2.63 -3.30 -4.92
C ASN A 224 1.28 -4.03 -4.92
N SER A 225 0.89 -4.56 -6.09
CA SER A 225 -0.21 -5.52 -6.19
C SER A 225 0.29 -6.95 -5.98
N PHE A 226 -0.50 -7.75 -5.29
CA PHE A 226 -0.27 -9.18 -5.09
C PHE A 226 -1.59 -9.95 -5.22
N SER A 227 -1.52 -11.26 -5.48
CA SER A 227 -2.68 -12.15 -5.45
C SER A 227 -2.51 -13.24 -4.39
N SER A 228 -3.61 -13.70 -3.78
CA SER A 228 -3.60 -14.93 -2.99
C SER A 228 -3.64 -16.19 -3.85
N ASN A 229 -3.91 -16.07 -5.15
CA ASN A 229 -3.93 -17.18 -6.09
C ASN A 229 -2.64 -17.17 -6.92
N ARG A 230 -1.85 -18.24 -6.78
CA ARG A 230 -0.60 -18.43 -7.54
C ARG A 230 -0.85 -18.50 -9.05
N GLU A 231 -1.90 -19.18 -9.50
CA GLU A 231 -2.24 -19.33 -10.92
C GLU A 231 -2.62 -17.99 -11.55
N ARG A 232 -3.30 -17.10 -10.80
CA ARG A 232 -3.55 -15.74 -11.30
C ARG A 232 -2.28 -14.91 -11.44
N ALA A 233 -1.29 -15.13 -10.58
CA ALA A 233 0.00 -14.46 -10.69
C ALA A 233 0.84 -14.96 -11.89
N ASP A 234 0.56 -16.17 -12.38
CA ASP A 234 1.17 -16.79 -13.57
C ASP A 234 0.88 -15.99 -14.86
N GLU A 235 -0.28 -15.35 -14.93
CA GLU A 235 -0.68 -14.52 -16.07
C GLU A 235 0.22 -13.30 -16.30
N PHE A 236 1.14 -12.99 -15.38
CA PHE A 236 1.87 -11.71 -15.32
C PHE A 236 3.41 -11.86 -15.20
N GLY A 237 4.07 -12.63 -16.05
CA GLY A 237 5.53 -12.53 -16.20
C GLY A 237 6.21 -13.83 -16.62
N ASP A 238 7.50 -13.94 -16.33
CA ASP A 238 8.31 -15.16 -16.52
C ASP A 238 8.63 -15.84 -15.16
N TYR A 239 8.47 -15.09 -14.07
CA TYR A 239 8.75 -15.52 -12.70
C TYR A 239 7.58 -15.21 -11.77
N ILE A 240 7.35 -16.09 -10.79
CA ILE A 240 6.46 -15.82 -9.66
C ILE A 240 7.31 -15.58 -8.41
N LEU A 241 7.03 -14.47 -7.74
CA LEU A 241 7.44 -14.19 -6.37
C LEU A 241 6.39 -14.74 -5.41
N GLU A 242 6.78 -15.66 -4.53
CA GLU A 242 6.01 -16.07 -3.36
C GLU A 242 6.55 -15.36 -2.12
N VAL A 243 5.67 -14.68 -1.38
CA VAL A 243 6.07 -13.77 -0.30
C VAL A 243 5.20 -13.98 0.93
N LYS A 244 5.83 -14.06 2.11
CA LYS A 244 5.15 -13.93 3.40
C LYS A 244 5.02 -12.44 3.74
N VAL A 245 3.83 -11.90 3.51
CA VAL A 245 3.54 -10.47 3.70
C VAL A 245 3.00 -10.24 5.11
N PRO A 246 3.60 -9.34 5.91
CA PRO A 246 3.00 -8.90 7.16
C PRO A 246 1.60 -8.36 6.93
N LEU A 247 0.62 -8.83 7.71
CA LEU A 247 -0.75 -8.34 7.60
C LEU A 247 -0.83 -6.82 7.85
N THR A 248 0.07 -6.29 8.68
CA THR A 248 0.15 -4.85 8.98
C THR A 248 0.62 -3.97 7.81
N LYS A 249 1.14 -4.60 6.74
CA LYS A 249 1.50 -3.93 5.49
C LYS A 249 0.40 -3.97 4.43
N LEU A 250 -0.77 -4.54 4.72
CA LEU A 250 -1.90 -4.50 3.81
C LEU A 250 -2.59 -3.13 3.86
N LEU A 251 -2.60 -2.41 2.74
CA LEU A 251 -3.48 -1.24 2.57
C LEU A 251 -4.90 -1.68 2.21
N TYR A 252 -5.03 -2.76 1.44
CA TYR A 252 -6.30 -3.29 0.97
C TYR A 252 -6.17 -4.79 0.71
N PHE A 253 -7.25 -5.53 0.95
CA PHE A 253 -7.37 -6.93 0.58
C PHE A 253 -8.75 -7.22 -0.04
N PRO A 254 -8.89 -8.27 -0.87
CA PRO A 254 -10.16 -8.63 -1.49
C PRO A 254 -11.26 -8.88 -0.45
N GLY A 255 -12.42 -8.25 -0.65
CA GLY A 255 -13.54 -8.32 0.29
C GLY A 255 -13.56 -7.26 1.39
N LEU A 256 -12.52 -6.41 1.51
CA LEU A 256 -12.52 -5.33 2.50
C LEU A 256 -13.68 -4.33 2.29
N LEU A 257 -13.99 -4.01 1.02
CA LEU A 257 -15.09 -3.12 0.63
C LEU A 257 -15.99 -3.85 -0.39
N PRO A 258 -17.08 -4.50 0.05
CA PRO A 258 -17.95 -5.25 -0.83
C PRO A 258 -18.56 -4.32 -1.89
N ASN A 259 -18.65 -4.80 -3.13
CA ASN A 259 -19.19 -4.09 -4.30
C ASN A 259 -18.42 -2.83 -4.76
N ALA A 260 -17.39 -2.37 -4.04
CA ALA A 260 -16.66 -1.16 -4.38
C ALA A 260 -15.67 -1.36 -5.55
N LEU A 261 -15.03 -2.54 -5.59
CA LEU A 261 -14.02 -2.97 -6.56
C LEU A 261 -14.42 -4.35 -7.14
N LYS A 262 -15.47 -4.40 -7.96
CA LYS A 262 -16.01 -5.66 -8.49
C LYS A 262 -15.01 -6.37 -9.41
N GLY A 263 -14.72 -7.63 -9.13
CA GLY A 263 -13.84 -8.49 -9.94
C GLY A 263 -12.36 -8.43 -9.56
N GLU A 264 -12.01 -7.56 -8.61
CA GLU A 264 -10.63 -7.29 -8.23
C GLU A 264 -10.25 -8.17 -7.04
N GLU A 265 -9.35 -9.12 -7.26
CA GLU A 265 -8.84 -10.05 -6.23
C GLU A 265 -7.39 -9.72 -5.83
N GLU A 266 -6.99 -8.46 -6.02
CA GLU A 266 -5.65 -8.00 -5.67
C GLU A 266 -5.56 -7.48 -4.24
N TYR A 267 -4.45 -7.82 -3.60
CA TYR A 267 -3.97 -7.24 -2.36
C TYR A 267 -3.08 -6.04 -2.68
N LEU A 268 -3.30 -4.92 -2.00
CA LEU A 268 -2.40 -3.77 -2.05
C LEU A 268 -1.46 -3.80 -0.85
N VAL A 269 -0.18 -4.01 -1.13
CA VAL A 269 0.85 -4.29 -0.13
C VAL A 269 1.87 -3.16 -0.09
N ILE A 270 2.06 -2.58 1.10
CA ILE A 270 3.13 -1.63 1.41
C ILE A 270 4.48 -2.34 1.29
N GLY A 271 5.41 -1.68 0.61
CA GLY A 271 6.71 -2.21 0.21
C GLY A 271 7.78 -2.22 1.31
N GLY A 272 9.01 -2.00 0.86
CA GLY A 272 10.23 -2.16 1.63
C GLY A 272 11.00 -3.42 1.24
N VAL A 273 11.83 -3.91 2.16
CA VAL A 273 12.65 -5.11 1.96
C VAL A 273 11.83 -6.36 2.25
N TYR A 274 11.88 -7.31 1.32
CA TYR A 274 11.21 -8.60 1.43
C TYR A 274 12.15 -9.74 1.03
N GLU A 275 12.21 -10.78 1.84
CA GLU A 275 12.58 -12.12 1.41
C GLU A 275 11.43 -12.70 0.59
N VAL A 276 11.78 -13.20 -0.60
CA VAL A 276 10.86 -13.79 -1.56
C VAL A 276 11.43 -15.12 -2.05
N LYS A 277 10.55 -16.10 -2.26
CA LYS A 277 10.88 -17.31 -2.99
C LYS A 277 10.51 -17.09 -4.46
N VAL A 278 11.43 -17.42 -5.36
CA VAL A 278 11.25 -17.25 -6.79
C VAL A 278 11.07 -18.61 -7.43
N SER A 279 10.07 -18.74 -8.29
CA SER A 279 9.88 -19.89 -9.15
C SER A 279 9.68 -19.43 -10.58
N LEU A 280 10.27 -20.16 -11.53
CA LEU A 280 9.96 -20.03 -12.95
C LEU A 280 8.53 -20.51 -13.22
N LEU A 281 7.92 -19.91 -14.24
CA LEU A 281 6.71 -20.42 -14.87
C LEU A 281 7.01 -21.62 -15.79
#